data_AF-A0A2W0ENJ4-F1
#
_entry.id   AF-A0A2W0ENJ4-F1
#
_cell.length_a   1.000
_cell.length_b   1.000
_cell.length_c   1.000
_cell.angle_alpha   90.00
_cell.angle_beta   90.00
_cell.angle_gamma   90.00
#
_symmetry.space_group_name_H-M   'P 1'
#
loop_
_entity.id
_entity.type
_entity.pdbx_description
1 polymer ?
#
loop_
_entity_poly.entity_id
_entity_poly.type
_entity_poly.pdbx_seq_one_letter_code
_entity_poly.pdbx_strand_id
1 'polypeptide(L)'
;ERADSQQAIEALQSRMRQQQVPVDFWQARAVRDAAPQLSEQIQGGLFFPRTGHFLDPFRVVGELVHAAKSSGVQFLKQRVEGGQLSELGVSLITDQGRFSSRQVLIACGAHSAKLTAALTGKKVPLDTERGYHLMLPHEHGRLPFAVTSLERKFIMTPMTDGLRLAGTVEFAGLDSPPTMERAWQLHRLSKGLFKHDLSAEAATPWMGFRPSLPDSLPIIDRVCDGKVLLAFGHQHLGLTQAAVTAEMIAQMASPLIGAQPHSLPATAPYRLDRF
;
A
#
# COMPACT_ATOMS: atom_id res chain seq x y z
N GLU A 1 26.36 -14.30 3.08
CA GLU A 1 25.89 -13.69 1.82
C GLU A 1 26.33 -14.54 0.65
N ARG A 2 25.56 -14.52 -0.44
CA ARG A 2 25.85 -15.24 -1.69
C ARG A 2 26.67 -14.35 -2.63
N ALA A 3 27.61 -14.93 -3.37
CA ALA A 3 28.44 -14.19 -4.34
C ALA A 3 27.61 -13.41 -5.37
N ASP A 4 26.47 -13.97 -5.80
CA ASP A 4 25.57 -13.35 -6.77
C ASP A 4 24.86 -12.09 -6.27
N SER A 5 24.84 -11.85 -4.94
CA SER A 5 24.15 -10.71 -4.35
C SER A 5 24.80 -9.38 -4.72
N GLN A 6 26.10 -9.35 -4.95
CA GLN A 6 26.80 -8.12 -5.33
C GLN A 6 26.37 -7.63 -6.72
N GLN A 7 26.33 -8.53 -7.71
CA GLN A 7 25.88 -8.20 -9.06
C GLN A 7 24.43 -7.69 -9.05
N ALA A 8 23.57 -8.28 -8.22
CA ALA A 8 22.19 -7.84 -8.07
C ALA A 8 22.07 -6.42 -7.46
N ILE A 9 22.93 -6.09 -6.48
CA ILE A 9 23.01 -4.75 -5.89
C ILE A 9 23.46 -3.72 -6.92
N GLU A 10 24.52 -4.01 -7.67
CA GLU A 10 25.06 -3.12 -8.70
C GLU A 10 24.03 -2.85 -9.80
N ALA A 11 23.35 -3.91 -10.27
CA ALA A 11 22.27 -3.79 -11.26
C ALA A 11 21.11 -2.94 -10.72
N LEU A 12 20.70 -3.16 -9.47
CA LEU A 12 19.65 -2.36 -8.84
C LEU A 12 20.06 -0.89 -8.71
N GLN A 13 21.28 -0.61 -8.26
CA GLN A 13 21.79 0.75 -8.13
C GLN A 13 21.81 1.47 -9.48
N SER A 14 22.30 0.81 -10.53
CA SER A 14 22.34 1.35 -11.89
C SER A 14 20.94 1.73 -12.36
N ARG A 15 19.96 0.84 -12.17
CA ARG A 15 18.55 1.10 -12.53
C ARG A 15 17.97 2.29 -11.78
N MET A 16 18.20 2.39 -10.47
CA MET A 16 17.71 3.52 -9.67
C MET A 16 18.33 4.85 -10.15
N ARG A 17 19.63 4.87 -10.47
CA ARG A 17 20.31 6.05 -11.03
C ARG A 17 19.75 6.45 -12.40
N GLN A 18 19.48 5.50 -13.29
CA GLN A 18 18.83 5.76 -14.59
C GLN A 18 17.44 6.39 -14.42
N GLN A 19 16.72 6.02 -13.35
CA GLN A 19 15.42 6.58 -12.98
C GLN A 19 15.52 7.85 -12.12
N GLN A 20 16.74 8.40 -11.94
CA GLN A 20 17.00 9.58 -11.11
C GLN A 20 16.53 9.44 -9.65
N VAL A 21 16.47 8.20 -9.15
CA VAL A 21 16.19 7.89 -7.75
C VAL A 21 17.51 7.96 -6.98
N PRO A 22 17.67 8.87 -6.00
CA PRO A 22 18.90 8.94 -5.20
C PRO A 22 19.15 7.64 -4.44
N VAL A 23 20.34 7.07 -4.62
CA VAL A 23 20.76 5.82 -3.99
C VAL A 23 22.27 5.80 -3.80
N ASP A 24 22.68 5.45 -2.60
CA ASP A 24 24.07 5.31 -2.21
C ASP A 24 24.41 3.85 -1.96
N PHE A 25 25.59 3.42 -2.38
CA PHE A 25 26.11 2.11 -1.97
C PHE A 25 26.84 2.28 -0.65
N TRP A 26 26.40 1.55 0.36
CA TRP A 26 27.03 1.48 1.66
C TRP A 26 27.83 0.20 1.79
N GLN A 27 29.13 0.36 2.00
CA GLN A 27 30.01 -0.73 2.42
C GLN A 27 29.63 -1.21 3.83
N ALA A 28 30.04 -2.42 4.20
CA ALA A 28 29.79 -3.03 5.51
C ALA A 28 30.00 -2.08 6.70
N ARG A 29 31.07 -1.27 6.67
CA ARG A 29 31.36 -0.29 7.74
C ARG A 29 30.25 0.75 7.88
N ALA A 30 29.81 1.36 6.79
CA ALA A 30 28.75 2.37 6.82
C ALA A 30 27.42 1.77 7.32
N VAL A 31 27.11 0.52 6.93
CA VAL A 31 25.95 -0.21 7.46
C VAL A 31 26.06 -0.41 8.97
N ARG A 32 27.22 -0.84 9.49
CA ARG A 32 27.44 -1.06 10.92
C ARG A 32 27.36 0.24 11.72
N ASP A 33 27.94 1.32 11.19
CA ASP A 33 27.93 2.63 11.85
C ASP A 33 26.48 3.17 11.94
N ALA A 34 25.69 2.99 10.89
CA ALA A 34 24.31 3.44 10.84
C ALA A 34 23.34 2.54 11.61
N ALA A 35 23.51 1.21 11.58
CA ALA A 35 22.60 0.22 12.18
C ALA A 35 23.40 -0.83 12.98
N PRO A 36 23.94 -0.47 14.16
CA PRO A 36 24.91 -1.29 14.91
C PRO A 36 24.35 -2.61 15.47
N GLN A 37 23.02 -2.77 15.47
CA GLN A 37 22.31 -3.98 15.90
C GLN A 37 22.35 -5.10 14.84
N LEU A 38 22.61 -4.75 13.58
CA LEU A 38 22.74 -5.73 12.50
C LEU A 38 23.99 -6.59 12.67
N SER A 39 23.92 -7.81 12.13
CA SER A 39 25.03 -8.77 12.13
C SER A 39 26.27 -8.21 11.44
N GLU A 40 27.44 -8.53 11.97
CA GLU A 40 28.73 -8.15 11.38
C GLU A 40 29.02 -8.90 10.08
N GLN A 41 28.23 -9.93 9.77
CA GLN A 41 28.31 -10.69 8.52
C GLN A 41 27.71 -9.94 7.32
N ILE A 42 27.01 -8.82 7.53
CA ILE A 42 26.48 -7.99 6.44
C ILE A 42 27.64 -7.27 5.73
N GLN A 43 27.80 -7.51 4.42
CA GLN A 43 28.91 -6.97 3.63
C GLN A 43 28.61 -5.59 3.02
N GLY A 44 27.33 -5.20 2.96
CA GLY A 44 26.94 -3.89 2.44
C GLY A 44 25.47 -3.83 2.03
N GLY A 45 25.10 -2.75 1.35
CA GLY A 45 23.74 -2.57 0.85
C GLY A 45 23.53 -1.25 0.13
N LEU A 46 22.29 -1.02 -0.30
CA LEU A 46 21.87 0.25 -0.87
C LEU A 46 21.12 1.06 0.17
N PHE A 47 21.47 2.34 0.26
CA PHE A 47 20.78 3.32 1.08
C PHE A 47 20.00 4.30 0.20
N PHE A 48 18.75 4.55 0.57
CA PHE A 48 17.84 5.43 -0.14
C PHE A 48 17.57 6.68 0.71
N PRO A 49 18.35 7.77 0.56
CA PRO A 49 18.30 8.92 1.46
C PRO A 49 16.98 9.71 1.40
N ARG A 50 16.15 9.46 0.39
CA ARG A 50 14.87 10.15 0.17
C ARG A 50 13.64 9.27 0.40
N THR A 51 13.81 8.15 1.09
CA THR A 51 12.69 7.26 1.42
C THR A 51 12.28 7.44 2.88
N GLY A 52 10.97 7.61 3.10
CA GLY A 52 10.36 7.62 4.42
C GLY A 52 9.50 6.38 4.66
N HIS A 53 9.06 6.20 5.90
CA HIS A 53 8.04 5.22 6.27
C HIS A 53 7.11 5.84 7.32
N PHE A 54 5.90 5.31 7.41
CA PHE A 54 4.96 5.70 8.45
C PHE A 54 5.20 4.89 9.71
N LEU A 55 5.30 5.58 10.85
CA LEU A 55 5.46 4.95 12.17
C LEU A 55 4.15 4.37 12.71
N ASP A 56 3.02 4.92 12.27
CA ASP A 56 1.68 4.45 12.63
C ASP A 56 0.67 4.79 11.51
N PRO A 57 0.39 3.84 10.59
CA PRO A 57 -0.61 4.02 9.54
C PRO A 57 -2.04 4.22 10.08
N PHE A 58 -2.38 3.66 11.24
CA PHE A 58 -3.71 3.79 11.82
C PHE A 58 -3.95 5.23 12.27
N ARG A 59 -2.98 5.81 12.99
CA ARG A 59 -3.04 7.23 13.39
C ARG A 59 -3.20 8.16 12.19
N VAL A 60 -2.44 7.93 11.12
CA VAL A 60 -2.52 8.74 9.89
C VAL A 60 -3.94 8.74 9.33
N VAL A 61 -4.56 7.56 9.20
CA VAL A 61 -5.95 7.45 8.75
C VAL A 61 -6.92 8.12 9.73
N GLY A 62 -6.68 7.98 11.03
CA GLY A 62 -7.44 8.67 12.07
C GLY A 62 -7.42 10.20 11.92
N GLU A 63 -6.25 10.78 11.70
CA GLU A 63 -6.09 12.22 11.46
C GLU A 63 -6.79 12.66 10.17
N LEU A 64 -6.70 11.88 9.09
CA LEU A 64 -7.42 12.16 7.84
C LEU A 64 -8.94 12.14 8.03
N VAL A 65 -9.47 11.16 8.77
CA VAL A 65 -10.89 11.08 9.11
C VAL A 65 -11.31 12.27 9.98
N HIS A 66 -10.50 12.66 10.95
CA HIS A 66 -10.75 13.83 11.78
C HIS A 66 -10.80 15.11 10.93
N ALA A 67 -9.80 15.35 10.08
CA ALA A 67 -9.76 16.48 9.18
C ALA A 67 -10.98 16.52 8.24
N ALA A 68 -11.38 15.38 7.68
CA ALA A 68 -12.57 15.28 6.83
C ALA A 68 -13.85 15.67 7.59
N LYS A 69 -14.03 15.19 8.83
CA LYS A 69 -15.18 15.58 9.67
C LYS A 69 -15.19 17.07 9.98
N SER A 70 -14.04 17.64 10.31
CA SER A 70 -13.89 19.08 10.56
C SER A 70 -14.21 19.93 9.32
N SER A 71 -14.05 19.37 8.13
CA SER A 71 -14.48 19.96 6.85
C SER A 71 -15.95 19.67 6.48
N GLY A 72 -16.74 19.09 7.39
CA GLY A 72 -18.17 18.83 7.18
C GLY A 72 -18.52 17.49 6.53
N VAL A 73 -17.55 16.59 6.32
CA VAL A 73 -17.83 15.26 5.76
C VAL A 73 -18.63 14.42 6.77
N GLN A 74 -19.74 13.87 6.31
CA GLN A 74 -20.55 12.92 7.08
C GLN A 74 -20.05 11.49 6.85
N PHE A 75 -19.86 10.76 7.95
CA PHE A 75 -19.46 9.35 7.93
C PHE A 75 -20.63 8.46 8.31
N LEU A 76 -21.14 7.69 7.35
CA LEU A 76 -22.20 6.72 7.56
C LEU A 76 -21.59 5.31 7.60
N LYS A 77 -21.83 4.58 8.68
CA LYS A 77 -21.41 3.18 8.83
C LYS A 77 -22.49 2.25 8.28
N GLN A 78 -22.49 2.09 6.96
CA GLN A 78 -23.45 1.27 6.22
C GLN A 78 -22.72 0.43 5.17
N ARG A 79 -23.16 -0.80 4.96
CA ARG A 79 -22.60 -1.69 3.95
C ARG A 79 -23.32 -1.47 2.63
N VAL A 80 -22.60 -1.01 1.61
CA VAL A 80 -23.13 -0.92 0.24
C VAL A 80 -23.12 -2.31 -0.39
N GLU A 81 -24.28 -2.78 -0.82
CA GLU A 81 -24.49 -4.11 -1.39
C GLU A 81 -24.58 -4.11 -2.93
N GLY A 82 -24.92 -2.94 -3.50
CA GLY A 82 -25.03 -2.73 -4.93
C GLY A 82 -25.40 -1.28 -5.25
N GLY A 83 -25.65 -1.01 -6.53
CA GLY A 83 -26.11 0.28 -6.97
C GLY A 83 -26.66 0.24 -8.39
N GLN A 84 -27.39 1.30 -8.75
CA GLN A 84 -27.99 1.47 -10.06
C GLN A 84 -27.76 2.90 -10.54
N LEU A 85 -27.47 3.06 -11.82
CA LEU A 85 -27.51 4.37 -12.47
C LEU A 85 -28.95 4.81 -12.66
N SER A 86 -29.16 6.12 -12.54
CA SER A 86 -30.41 6.80 -12.89
C SER A 86 -30.08 8.03 -13.74
N GLU A 87 -31.09 8.66 -14.32
CA GLU A 87 -30.92 9.93 -15.02
C GLU A 87 -30.30 10.99 -14.09
N LEU A 88 -30.76 11.04 -12.84
CA LEU A 88 -30.38 12.05 -11.84
C LEU A 88 -29.05 11.78 -11.11
N GLY A 89 -28.46 10.59 -11.28
CA GLY A 89 -27.23 10.21 -10.59
C GLY A 89 -27.13 8.70 -10.31
N VAL A 90 -26.75 8.35 -9.09
CA VAL A 90 -26.52 6.97 -8.63
C VAL A 90 -27.36 6.69 -7.39
N SER A 91 -28.11 5.59 -7.42
CA SER A 91 -28.80 5.03 -6.26
C SER A 91 -28.01 3.84 -5.73
N LEU A 92 -27.47 3.95 -4.52
CA LEU A 92 -26.81 2.86 -3.80
C LEU A 92 -27.84 2.08 -2.98
N ILE A 93 -27.66 0.76 -2.94
CA ILE A 93 -28.42 -0.14 -2.07
C ILE A 93 -27.50 -0.47 -0.89
N THR A 94 -27.97 -0.20 0.32
CA THR A 94 -27.25 -0.49 1.56
C THR A 94 -28.04 -1.43 2.45
N ASP A 95 -27.37 -1.98 3.46
CA ASP A 95 -27.99 -2.76 4.53
C ASP A 95 -28.98 -1.97 5.41
N GLN A 96 -29.05 -0.64 5.24
CA GLN A 96 -29.98 0.24 5.96
C GLN A 96 -30.92 1.01 5.03
N GLY A 97 -31.04 0.58 3.77
CA GLY A 97 -31.93 1.19 2.77
C GLY A 97 -31.18 1.84 1.61
N ARG A 98 -31.87 2.72 0.88
CA ARG A 98 -31.32 3.35 -0.34
C ARG A 98 -30.66 4.68 -0.02
N PHE A 99 -29.53 4.94 -0.69
CA PHE A 99 -28.84 6.21 -0.63
C PHE A 99 -28.64 6.78 -2.04
N SER A 100 -29.13 7.98 -2.29
CA SER A 100 -29.06 8.62 -3.61
C SER A 100 -28.03 9.74 -3.63
N SER A 101 -27.25 9.82 -4.71
CA SER A 101 -26.24 10.85 -4.91
C SER A 101 -26.12 11.22 -6.39
N ARG A 102 -25.62 12.42 -6.71
CA ARG A 102 -25.37 12.84 -8.10
C ARG A 102 -24.15 12.14 -8.70
N GLN A 103 -23.17 11.84 -7.87
CA GLN A 103 -21.89 11.23 -8.22
C GLN A 103 -21.40 10.37 -7.05
N VAL A 104 -20.73 9.26 -7.34
CA VAL A 104 -20.08 8.39 -6.34
C VAL A 104 -18.61 8.20 -6.67
N LEU A 105 -17.79 7.98 -5.64
CA LEU A 105 -16.43 7.47 -5.78
C LEU A 105 -16.39 6.03 -5.23
N ILE A 106 -15.95 5.08 -6.06
CA ILE A 106 -15.66 3.72 -5.61
C ILE A 106 -14.18 3.66 -5.20
N ALA A 107 -13.94 3.59 -3.90
CA ALA A 107 -12.61 3.46 -3.28
C ALA A 107 -12.58 2.32 -2.24
N CYS A 108 -13.28 1.22 -2.53
CA CYS A 108 -13.54 0.13 -1.59
C CYS A 108 -12.42 -0.93 -1.55
N GLY A 109 -11.18 -0.57 -1.92
CA GLY A 109 -10.05 -1.49 -1.96
C GLY A 109 -10.37 -2.76 -2.75
N ALA A 110 -10.10 -3.93 -2.15
CA ALA A 110 -10.29 -5.25 -2.77
C ALA A 110 -11.77 -5.60 -3.05
N HIS A 111 -12.71 -4.84 -2.49
CA HIS A 111 -14.16 -5.03 -2.68
C HIS A 111 -14.76 -4.19 -3.81
N SER A 112 -13.93 -3.44 -4.56
CA SER A 112 -14.41 -2.46 -5.55
C SER A 112 -15.02 -3.08 -6.82
N ALA A 113 -14.59 -4.30 -7.20
CA ALA A 113 -14.95 -4.90 -8.49
C ALA A 113 -16.45 -5.16 -8.64
N LYS A 114 -17.10 -5.71 -7.60
CA LYS A 114 -18.53 -6.04 -7.66
C LYS A 114 -19.41 -4.81 -7.88
N LEU A 115 -19.15 -3.73 -7.13
CA LEU A 115 -19.90 -2.48 -7.26
C LEU A 115 -19.60 -1.78 -8.60
N THR A 116 -18.34 -1.83 -9.05
CA THR A 116 -17.96 -1.30 -10.38
C THR A 116 -18.73 -2.03 -11.49
N ALA A 117 -18.80 -3.36 -11.45
CA ALA A 117 -19.55 -4.13 -12.43
C ALA A 117 -21.06 -3.84 -12.38
N ALA A 118 -21.64 -3.71 -11.19
CA ALA A 118 -23.06 -3.39 -11.03
C ALA A 118 -23.44 -2.02 -11.62
N LEU A 119 -22.56 -1.02 -11.50
CA LEU A 119 -22.83 0.34 -11.96
C LEU A 119 -22.44 0.58 -13.42
N THR A 120 -21.39 -0.07 -13.91
CA THR A 120 -20.79 0.23 -15.23
C THR A 120 -21.01 -0.87 -16.26
N GLY A 121 -21.40 -2.08 -15.85
CA GLY A 121 -21.43 -3.27 -16.68
C GLY A 121 -20.05 -3.86 -17.00
N LYS A 122 -18.95 -3.20 -16.59
CA LYS A 122 -17.58 -3.66 -16.87
C LYS A 122 -17.06 -4.57 -15.76
N LYS A 123 -16.50 -5.71 -16.15
CA LYS A 123 -15.79 -6.60 -15.24
C LYS A 123 -14.38 -6.08 -15.03
N VAL A 124 -13.91 -6.11 -13.79
CA VAL A 124 -12.54 -5.74 -13.43
C VAL A 124 -11.80 -6.99 -12.99
N PRO A 125 -10.61 -7.30 -13.54
CA PRO A 125 -9.78 -8.43 -13.11
C PRO A 125 -9.06 -8.11 -11.79
N LEU A 126 -9.82 -7.66 -10.79
CA LEU A 126 -9.31 -7.34 -9.45
C LEU A 126 -9.27 -8.62 -8.63
N ASP A 127 -8.09 -8.99 -8.18
CA ASP A 127 -7.90 -10.03 -7.18
C ASP A 127 -7.26 -9.42 -5.92
N THR A 128 -7.05 -10.27 -4.93
CA THR A 128 -6.49 -9.89 -3.66
C THR A 128 -5.19 -10.62 -3.39
N GLU A 129 -4.12 -9.84 -3.34
CA GLU A 129 -2.89 -10.31 -2.79
C GLU A 129 -2.92 -10.12 -1.26
N ARG A 130 -3.01 -11.23 -0.54
CA ARG A 130 -3.09 -11.21 0.93
C ARG A 130 -1.70 -11.10 1.52
N GLY A 131 -1.40 -9.93 2.06
CA GLY A 131 -0.10 -9.61 2.64
C GLY A 131 -0.06 -9.86 4.14
N TYR A 132 1.02 -10.48 4.61
CA TYR A 132 1.22 -10.80 6.02
C TYR A 132 2.32 -9.94 6.64
N HIS A 133 2.14 -9.62 7.93
CA HIS A 133 3.20 -9.07 8.76
C HIS A 133 3.18 -9.68 10.17
N LEU A 134 4.32 -9.61 10.85
CA LEU A 134 4.47 -9.95 12.25
C LEU A 134 4.97 -8.71 12.99
N MET A 135 4.24 -8.26 14.00
CA MET A 135 4.67 -7.19 14.89
C MET A 135 5.45 -7.77 16.06
N LEU A 136 6.63 -7.21 16.36
CA LEU A 136 7.47 -7.57 17.50
C LEU A 136 7.49 -6.41 18.50
N PRO A 137 6.63 -6.42 19.53
CA PRO A 137 6.43 -5.27 20.40
C PRO A 137 7.58 -4.99 21.37
N HIS A 138 8.52 -5.92 21.54
CA HIS A 138 9.68 -5.73 22.41
C HIS A 138 10.95 -5.33 21.66
N GLU A 139 10.84 -5.02 20.36
CA GLU A 139 11.97 -4.65 19.48
C GLU A 139 11.97 -3.15 19.12
N HIS A 140 11.53 -2.29 20.05
CA HIS A 140 11.59 -0.83 19.89
C HIS A 140 13.04 -0.36 19.71
N GLY A 141 13.26 0.60 18.80
CA GLY A 141 14.60 1.15 18.55
C GLY A 141 15.62 0.16 17.97
N ARG A 142 15.20 -1.05 17.60
CA ARG A 142 16.09 -2.10 17.08
C ARG A 142 16.76 -1.71 15.76
N LEU A 143 16.08 -0.90 14.96
CA LEU A 143 16.60 -0.32 13.73
C LEU A 143 16.26 1.18 13.69
N PRO A 144 17.16 2.04 13.17
CA PRO A 144 16.90 3.47 13.05
C PRO A 144 16.04 3.85 11.84
N PHE A 145 15.89 2.94 10.88
CA PHE A 145 15.07 3.09 9.68
C PHE A 145 14.66 1.71 9.15
N ALA A 146 13.77 1.69 8.15
CA ALA A 146 13.34 0.46 7.51
C ALA A 146 14.50 -0.23 6.77
N VAL A 147 14.69 -1.52 7.01
CA VAL A 147 15.74 -2.34 6.38
C VAL A 147 15.11 -3.49 5.62
N THR A 148 15.43 -3.61 4.33
CA THR A 148 15.03 -4.74 3.50
C THR A 148 16.18 -5.73 3.39
N SER A 149 15.92 -7.00 3.70
CA SER A 149 16.88 -8.07 3.38
C SER A 149 16.79 -8.41 1.90
N LEU A 150 17.83 -8.04 1.13
CA LEU A 150 17.86 -8.29 -0.31
C LEU A 150 17.77 -9.80 -0.64
N GLU A 151 18.50 -10.63 0.10
CA GLU A 151 18.55 -12.08 -0.15
C GLU A 151 17.26 -12.78 0.29
N ARG A 152 16.69 -12.34 1.41
CA ARG A 152 15.53 -13.00 2.05
C ARG A 152 14.18 -12.38 1.67
N LYS A 153 14.18 -11.29 0.90
CA LYS A 153 13.01 -10.65 0.28
C LYS A 153 11.91 -10.25 1.26
N PHE A 154 12.29 -9.72 2.42
CA PHE A 154 11.36 -9.15 3.39
C PHE A 154 11.90 -7.85 3.98
N ILE A 155 11.01 -7.03 4.52
CA ILE A 155 11.31 -5.73 5.11
C ILE A 155 11.05 -5.74 6.62
N MET A 156 11.90 -5.01 7.34
CA MET A 156 11.84 -4.80 8.77
C MET A 156 11.71 -3.30 9.01
N THR A 157 10.53 -2.86 9.44
CA THR A 157 10.19 -1.44 9.56
C THR A 157 10.02 -1.08 11.03
N PRO A 158 10.77 -0.12 11.56
CA PRO A 158 10.49 0.47 12.86
C PRO A 158 9.10 1.10 12.87
N MET A 159 8.30 0.76 13.88
CA MET A 159 6.96 1.29 14.09
C MET A 159 6.88 1.90 15.49
N THR A 160 5.82 2.66 15.76
CA THR A 160 5.54 3.19 17.11
C THR A 160 5.45 2.08 18.15
N ASP A 161 4.88 0.92 17.77
CA ASP A 161 4.62 -0.21 18.67
C ASP A 161 5.70 -1.31 18.62
N GLY A 162 6.86 -1.07 18.01
CA GLY A 162 7.97 -2.03 17.95
C GLY A 162 8.55 -2.21 16.54
N LEU A 163 8.98 -3.43 16.20
CA LEU A 163 9.53 -3.75 14.88
C LEU A 163 8.55 -4.61 14.08
N ARG A 164 8.14 -4.15 12.90
CA ARG A 164 7.26 -4.90 12.00
C ARG A 164 8.06 -5.62 10.92
N LEU A 165 7.93 -6.94 10.85
CA LEU A 165 8.45 -7.75 9.75
C LEU A 165 7.33 -7.96 8.73
N ALA A 166 7.57 -7.73 7.44
CA ALA A 166 6.57 -7.93 6.37
C ALA A 166 7.24 -8.44 5.09
N GLY A 167 6.52 -9.23 4.27
CA GLY A 167 7.05 -9.62 2.96
C GLY A 167 6.38 -10.82 2.29
N THR A 168 5.67 -11.67 3.04
CA THR A 168 5.01 -12.85 2.47
C THR A 168 3.60 -12.55 2.00
N VAL A 169 3.21 -13.20 0.91
CA VAL A 169 1.97 -12.90 0.17
C VAL A 169 1.36 -14.17 -0.41
N GLU A 170 0.06 -14.15 -0.67
CA GLU A 170 -0.62 -15.21 -1.43
C GLU A 170 -1.85 -14.70 -2.18
N PHE A 171 -2.20 -15.40 -3.26
CA PHE A 171 -3.43 -15.21 -4.00
C PHE A 171 -4.45 -16.25 -3.55
N ALA A 172 -5.48 -15.81 -2.82
CA ALA A 172 -6.53 -16.70 -2.33
C ALA A 172 -7.88 -15.99 -2.17
N GLY A 173 -8.08 -14.87 -2.91
CA GLY A 173 -9.29 -14.08 -2.88
C GLY A 173 -9.60 -13.46 -1.52
N LEU A 174 -10.89 -13.13 -1.33
CA LEU A 174 -11.39 -12.43 -0.14
C LEU A 174 -11.82 -13.38 0.99
N ASP A 175 -12.28 -14.58 0.64
CA ASP A 175 -13.05 -15.43 1.57
C ASP A 175 -12.24 -16.56 2.21
N SER A 176 -11.06 -16.89 1.67
CA SER A 176 -10.22 -17.94 2.24
C SER A 176 -9.75 -17.56 3.65
N PRO A 177 -9.55 -18.52 4.57
CA PRO A 177 -8.94 -18.23 5.87
C PRO A 177 -7.47 -17.78 5.71
N PRO A 178 -6.91 -17.03 6.67
CA PRO A 178 -5.50 -16.65 6.67
C PRO A 178 -4.57 -17.82 7.02
N THR A 179 -3.41 -17.89 6.37
CA THR A 179 -2.31 -18.81 6.68
C THR A 179 -1.29 -18.09 7.56
N MET A 180 -1.55 -17.99 8.86
CA MET A 180 -0.75 -17.15 9.78
C MET A 180 0.71 -17.61 9.95
N GLU A 181 1.04 -18.85 9.60
CA GLU A 181 2.41 -19.37 9.55
C GLU A 181 3.31 -18.53 8.65
N ARG A 182 2.74 -17.88 7.62
CA ARG A 182 3.45 -16.94 6.75
C ARG A 182 3.99 -15.72 7.51
N ALA A 183 3.21 -15.17 8.45
CA ALA A 183 3.69 -14.10 9.31
C ALA A 183 4.85 -14.58 10.20
N TRP A 184 4.73 -15.75 10.82
CA TRP A 184 5.77 -16.33 11.67
C TRP A 184 7.03 -16.74 10.91
N GLN A 185 6.93 -17.07 9.61
CA GLN A 185 8.07 -17.31 8.75
C GLN A 185 9.00 -16.09 8.67
N LEU A 186 8.48 -14.87 8.79
CA LEU A 186 9.28 -13.65 8.74
C LEU A 186 10.25 -13.56 9.92
N HIS A 187 9.87 -14.04 11.11
CA HIS A 187 10.78 -14.14 12.26
C HIS A 187 11.88 -15.18 12.03
N ARG A 188 11.56 -16.30 11.40
CA ARG A 188 12.59 -17.28 10.98
C ARG A 188 13.57 -16.65 9.99
N LEU A 189 13.08 -15.84 9.04
CA LEU A 189 13.90 -15.12 8.08
C LEU A 189 14.76 -14.02 8.72
N SER A 190 14.50 -13.56 9.94
CA SER A 190 15.36 -12.57 10.60
C SER A 190 16.55 -13.19 11.33
N LYS A 191 16.57 -14.51 11.56
CA LYS A 191 17.64 -15.21 12.27
C LYS A 191 19.01 -14.99 11.62
N GLY A 192 19.98 -14.53 12.41
CA GLY A 192 21.33 -14.18 11.92
C GLY A 192 21.45 -12.86 11.16
N LEU A 193 20.39 -12.05 11.01
CA LEU A 193 20.50 -10.67 10.49
C LEU A 193 20.93 -9.68 11.58
N PHE A 194 20.85 -10.07 12.84
CA PHE A 194 21.15 -9.24 14.00
C PHE A 194 22.23 -9.90 14.86
N LYS A 195 22.96 -9.10 15.64
CA LYS A 195 23.95 -9.59 16.62
C LYS A 195 23.30 -10.46 17.70
N HIS A 196 22.10 -10.06 18.12
CA HIS A 196 21.23 -10.83 18.98
C HIS A 196 19.95 -11.15 18.22
N ASP A 197 19.37 -12.31 18.48
CA ASP A 197 18.10 -12.64 17.86
C ASP A 197 17.00 -11.66 18.29
N LEU A 198 16.03 -11.45 17.39
CA LEU A 198 14.82 -10.70 17.72
C LEU A 198 13.94 -11.53 18.65
N SER A 199 13.41 -10.91 19.71
CA SER A 199 12.38 -11.50 20.55
C SER A 199 11.06 -11.58 19.79
N ALA A 200 10.40 -12.74 19.91
CA ALA A 200 9.03 -12.95 19.44
C ALA A 200 8.02 -12.98 20.60
N GLU A 201 8.46 -12.62 21.80
CA GLU A 201 7.57 -12.46 22.94
C GLU A 201 6.49 -11.41 22.62
N ALA A 202 5.23 -11.76 22.95
CA ALA A 202 4.04 -10.96 22.66
C ALA A 202 3.85 -10.57 21.17
N ALA A 203 4.50 -11.27 20.23
CA ALA A 203 4.37 -10.96 18.81
C ALA A 203 2.95 -11.19 18.28
N THR A 204 2.46 -10.28 17.45
CA THR A 204 1.11 -10.37 16.86
C THR A 204 1.17 -10.55 15.34
N PRO A 205 0.59 -11.64 14.80
CA PRO A 205 0.49 -11.84 13.37
C PRO A 205 -0.72 -11.08 12.81
N TRP A 206 -0.60 -10.61 11.57
CA TRP A 206 -1.67 -9.92 10.86
C TRP A 206 -1.66 -10.25 9.37
N MET A 207 -2.83 -10.19 8.75
CA MET A 207 -3.04 -10.31 7.32
C MET A 207 -3.98 -9.21 6.83
N GLY A 208 -3.72 -8.69 5.64
CA GLY A 208 -4.64 -7.77 4.98
C GLY A 208 -4.68 -7.92 3.47
N PHE A 209 -5.72 -7.34 2.90
CA PHE A 209 -6.10 -7.48 1.50
C PHE A 209 -5.52 -6.34 0.66
N ARG A 210 -4.60 -6.65 -0.26
CA ARG A 210 -4.11 -5.67 -1.25
C ARG A 210 -4.94 -5.77 -2.53
N PRO A 211 -5.56 -4.68 -3.01
CA PRO A 211 -6.33 -4.69 -4.25
C PRO A 211 -5.38 -4.76 -5.44
N SER A 212 -5.27 -5.93 -6.08
CA SER A 212 -4.26 -6.19 -7.10
C SER A 212 -4.87 -6.37 -8.48
N LEU A 213 -4.25 -5.71 -9.46
CA LEU A 213 -4.60 -5.75 -10.87
C LEU A 213 -3.42 -6.36 -11.66
N PRO A 214 -3.69 -7.11 -12.73
CA PRO A 214 -2.66 -7.91 -13.42
C PRO A 214 -1.57 -7.07 -14.11
N ASP A 215 -1.84 -5.79 -14.37
CA ASP A 215 -0.93 -4.86 -15.06
C ASP A 215 -0.12 -3.96 -14.13
N SER A 216 -0.22 -4.16 -12.80
CA SER A 216 0.48 -3.35 -11.80
C SER A 216 0.07 -1.87 -11.70
N LEU A 217 -1.06 -1.47 -12.32
CA LEU A 217 -1.55 -0.09 -12.30
C LEU A 217 -2.89 0.02 -11.56
N PRO A 218 -3.14 1.09 -10.77
CA PRO A 218 -4.47 1.32 -10.20
C PRO A 218 -5.49 1.69 -11.29
N ILE A 219 -6.78 1.59 -10.97
CA ILE A 219 -7.86 2.21 -11.74
C ILE A 219 -8.14 3.57 -11.10
N ILE A 220 -7.96 4.63 -11.90
CA ILE A 220 -8.25 6.03 -11.56
C ILE A 220 -9.01 6.61 -12.75
N ASP A 221 -10.33 6.71 -12.64
CA ASP A 221 -11.17 7.02 -13.81
C ASP A 221 -12.47 7.73 -13.46
N ARG A 222 -13.08 8.32 -14.49
CA ARG A 222 -14.39 8.98 -14.48
C ARG A 222 -15.25 8.41 -15.61
N VAL A 223 -16.29 7.65 -15.25
CA VAL A 223 -17.14 6.89 -16.18
C VAL A 223 -18.63 7.22 -15.99
N CYS A 224 -19.48 6.68 -16.88
CA CYS A 224 -20.94 6.86 -16.84
C CYS A 224 -21.35 8.34 -16.82
N ASP A 225 -20.86 9.10 -17.81
CA ASP A 225 -21.05 10.56 -17.94
C ASP A 225 -20.57 11.34 -16.70
N GLY A 226 -19.62 10.77 -15.97
CA GLY A 226 -19.07 11.34 -14.76
C GLY A 226 -19.86 11.08 -13.49
N LYS A 227 -20.88 10.23 -13.51
CA LYS A 227 -21.63 9.83 -12.31
C LYS A 227 -20.84 8.87 -11.42
N VAL A 228 -19.84 8.19 -11.96
CA VAL A 228 -19.03 7.22 -11.22
C VAL A 228 -17.55 7.56 -11.38
N LEU A 229 -16.90 7.81 -10.25
CA LEU A 229 -15.45 7.93 -10.13
C LEU A 229 -14.89 6.64 -9.54
N LEU A 230 -13.69 6.26 -9.95
CA LEU A 230 -13.02 5.03 -9.53
C LEU A 230 -11.63 5.36 -9.00
N ALA A 231 -11.27 4.84 -7.83
CA ALA A 231 -9.92 4.96 -7.26
C ALA A 231 -9.58 3.74 -6.40
N PHE A 232 -9.05 2.69 -7.04
CA PHE A 232 -8.65 1.45 -6.34
C PHE A 232 -7.60 0.68 -7.15
N GLY A 233 -7.11 -0.44 -6.62
CA GLY A 233 -6.13 -1.27 -7.34
C GLY A 233 -4.67 -0.86 -7.11
N HIS A 234 -4.39 -0.06 -6.07
CA HIS A 234 -3.05 0.45 -5.76
C HIS A 234 -2.06 -0.58 -5.19
N GLN A 235 -2.46 -1.84 -5.03
CA GLN A 235 -1.57 -2.92 -4.60
C GLN A 235 -0.83 -2.58 -3.29
N HIS A 236 0.49 -2.61 -3.31
CA HIS A 236 1.36 -2.25 -2.18
C HIS A 236 1.59 -0.76 -2.03
N LEU A 237 1.22 0.04 -3.02
CA LEU A 237 1.61 1.44 -3.16
C LEU A 237 0.49 2.41 -2.79
N GLY A 238 -0.65 1.92 -2.27
CA GLY A 238 -1.80 2.76 -1.92
C GLY A 238 -1.45 3.92 -0.99
N LEU A 239 -0.62 3.69 0.03
CA LEU A 239 -0.20 4.76 0.94
C LEU A 239 0.71 5.78 0.26
N THR A 240 1.64 5.32 -0.58
CA THR A 240 2.55 6.18 -1.35
C THR A 240 1.80 7.03 -2.39
N GLN A 241 0.78 6.46 -3.02
CA GLN A 241 0.05 7.07 -4.13
C GLN A 241 -1.24 7.79 -3.69
N ALA A 242 -1.58 7.77 -2.39
CA ALA A 242 -2.85 8.30 -1.88
C ALA A 242 -3.04 9.78 -2.20
N ALA A 243 -2.03 10.62 -1.93
CA ALA A 243 -2.13 12.07 -2.12
C ALA A 243 -2.35 12.45 -3.59
N VAL A 244 -1.52 11.92 -4.49
CA VAL A 244 -1.66 12.18 -5.93
C VAL A 244 -2.97 11.63 -6.49
N THR A 245 -3.43 10.47 -6.01
CA THR A 245 -4.74 9.91 -6.41
C THR A 245 -5.87 10.84 -5.97
N ALA A 246 -5.81 11.38 -4.74
CA ALA A 246 -6.82 12.30 -4.23
C ALA A 246 -6.89 13.59 -5.06
N GLU A 247 -5.75 14.14 -5.48
CA GLU A 247 -5.69 15.32 -6.36
C GLU A 247 -6.29 15.03 -7.74
N MET A 248 -5.96 13.88 -8.34
CA MET A 248 -6.56 13.45 -9.62
C MET A 248 -8.07 13.30 -9.51
N ILE A 249 -8.57 12.67 -8.45
CA ILE A 249 -10.00 12.49 -8.22
C ILE A 249 -10.70 13.82 -7.94
N ALA A 250 -10.10 14.72 -7.17
CA ALA A 250 -10.65 16.06 -6.92
C ALA A 250 -10.82 16.84 -8.23
N GLN A 251 -9.82 16.79 -9.12
CA GLN A 251 -9.91 17.42 -10.45
C GLN A 251 -11.00 16.79 -11.32
N MET A 252 -11.16 15.46 -11.28
CA MET A 252 -12.22 14.77 -12.03
C MET A 252 -13.63 15.09 -11.48
N ALA A 253 -13.76 15.19 -10.16
CA ALA A 253 -15.02 15.46 -9.47
C ALA A 253 -15.50 16.90 -9.68
N SER A 254 -14.58 17.87 -9.64
CA SER A 254 -14.89 19.28 -9.84
C SER A 254 -13.81 19.98 -10.68
N PRO A 255 -13.95 20.00 -12.01
CA PRO A 255 -12.99 20.64 -12.92
C PRO A 255 -12.82 22.15 -12.71
N LEU A 256 -13.70 22.77 -11.93
CA LEU A 256 -13.67 24.20 -11.58
C LEU A 256 -12.74 24.51 -10.39
N ILE A 257 -12.33 23.49 -9.63
CA ILE A 257 -11.23 23.65 -8.67
C ILE A 257 -9.98 23.86 -9.52
N GLY A 258 -9.40 25.06 -9.45
CA GLY A 258 -8.35 25.52 -10.35
C GLY A 258 -7.17 24.55 -10.49
N ALA A 259 -6.42 24.71 -11.58
CA ALA A 259 -5.26 23.87 -11.87
C ALA A 259 -4.34 23.74 -10.65
N GLN A 260 -4.01 22.50 -10.29
CA GLN A 260 -3.07 22.22 -9.21
C GLN A 260 -1.70 22.84 -9.55
N PRO A 261 -0.93 23.29 -8.55
CA PRO A 261 0.35 23.96 -8.77
C PRO A 261 1.41 23.05 -9.42
N HIS A 262 1.21 21.73 -9.39
CA HIS A 262 2.09 20.73 -10.01
C HIS A 262 1.35 19.88 -11.06
N SER A 263 2.09 19.41 -12.05
CA SER A 263 1.56 18.54 -13.10
C SER A 263 1.17 17.17 -12.55
N LEU A 264 -0.11 16.83 -12.64
CA LEU A 264 -0.59 15.49 -12.34
C LEU A 264 -0.22 14.50 -13.46
N PRO A 265 -0.09 13.20 -13.16
CA PRO A 265 0.16 12.18 -14.17
C PRO A 265 -0.94 12.13 -15.24
N ALA A 266 -0.57 11.70 -16.45
CA ALA A 266 -1.54 11.42 -17.50
C ALA A 266 -2.51 10.30 -17.05
N THR A 267 -3.81 10.47 -17.30
CA THR A 267 -4.83 9.53 -16.81
C THR A 267 -5.00 8.29 -17.67
N ALA A 268 -4.56 8.33 -18.94
CA ALA A 268 -4.79 7.26 -19.91
C ALA A 268 -4.37 5.85 -19.44
N PRO A 269 -3.20 5.65 -18.79
CA PRO A 269 -2.81 4.32 -18.29
C PRO A 269 -3.70 3.78 -17.16
N TYR A 270 -4.47 4.63 -16.49
CA TYR A 270 -5.26 4.27 -15.30
C TYR A 270 -6.75 4.09 -15.58
N ARG A 271 -7.19 4.26 -16.83
CA ARG A 271 -8.60 4.14 -17.20
C ARG A 271 -9.12 2.72 -17.10
N LEU A 272 -10.41 2.58 -16.81
CA LEU A 272 -11.09 1.30 -16.69
C LEU A 272 -11.15 0.54 -18.03
N ASP A 273 -11.18 1.25 -19.16
CA ASP A 273 -11.30 0.69 -20.51
C ASP A 273 -10.06 -0.01 -21.06
N ARG A 274 -8.96 -0.03 -20.30
CA ARG A 274 -7.81 -0.89 -20.60
C ARG A 274 -8.07 -2.38 -20.35
N PHE A 275 -9.23 -2.71 -19.74
CA PHE A 275 -9.75 -4.06 -19.51
C PHE A 275 -11.08 -4.28 -20.23
#